data_AF-A0A965NYQ1-F1
#
_entry.id   AF-A0A965NYQ1-F1
#
_cell.length_a   1.000
_cell.length_b   1.000
_cell.length_c   1.000
_cell.angle_alpha   90.00
_cell.angle_beta   90.00
_cell.angle_gamma   90.00
#
_symmetry.space_group_name_H-M   'P 1'
#
loop_
_entity.id
_entity.type
_entity.pdbx_description
1 polymer ?
#
loop_
_entity_poly.entity_id
_entity_poly.type
_entity_poly.pdbx_seq_one_letter_code
_entity_poly.pdbx_strand_id
1 'polypeptide(L)'
;PGLNIKGEFDARGIPASIVTKYLAEHGVIVEKTGLYSFFIMFTIGITKGRWNTLLTALQQFKDDYDKNQPMWRVLPEFCAKQPRYERVGLADLCQQLHDMYKANDIARLTTEMYLSNMNPAMKPAEAFGYLAHRKTQRVPIDQLEGRITTSLLTPYPPGIPLLIPGERFNKTIIQYLQFARRFNAEFPGFEADIHGLVEQQVDGKIEYFVDCVPA
;
A
#
# COMPACT_ATOMS: atom_id res chain seq x y z
N PRO A 1 4.81 15.99 2.50
CA PRO A 1 3.82 16.91 3.12
C PRO A 1 2.47 16.18 3.25
N GLY A 2 1.68 16.44 4.31
CA GLY A 2 0.35 15.84 4.47
C GLY A 2 0.06 15.22 5.84
N LEU A 3 1.08 15.03 6.67
CA LEU A 3 0.95 14.63 8.08
C LEU A 3 1.79 15.58 8.94
N ASN A 4 1.21 16.07 10.03
CA ASN A 4 1.92 16.87 11.01
C ASN A 4 2.68 15.98 12.02
N ILE A 5 3.48 16.60 12.89
CA ILE A 5 4.27 15.89 13.91
C ILE A 5 3.44 15.11 14.94
N LYS A 6 2.13 15.37 15.03
CA LYS A 6 1.19 14.66 15.91
C LYS A 6 0.52 13.47 15.23
N GLY A 7 0.78 13.26 13.93
CA GLY A 7 0.14 12.20 13.14
C GLY A 7 -1.23 12.59 12.58
N GLU A 8 -1.60 13.87 12.63
CA GLU A 8 -2.86 14.37 12.07
C GLU A 8 -2.67 14.78 10.61
N PHE A 9 -3.66 14.49 9.77
CA PHE A 9 -3.63 14.86 8.35
C PHE A 9 -3.83 16.37 8.15
N ASP A 10 -2.96 16.97 7.35
CA ASP A 10 -3.09 18.37 6.93
C ASP A 10 -4.28 18.55 5.96
N ALA A 11 -4.51 19.77 5.49
CA ALA A 11 -5.51 20.05 4.45
C ALA A 11 -5.03 19.62 3.04
N ARG A 12 -3.71 19.67 2.80
CA ARG A 12 -3.08 19.29 1.55
C ARG A 12 -2.00 18.27 1.81
N GLY A 13 -1.81 17.34 0.89
CA GLY A 13 -0.75 16.35 0.99
C GLY A 13 -0.20 15.90 -0.34
N ILE A 14 1.01 15.38 -0.28
CA ILE A 14 1.71 14.75 -1.40
C ILE A 14 2.09 13.34 -0.93
N PRO A 15 1.27 12.34 -1.26
CA PRO A 15 1.57 10.93 -1.04
C PRO A 15 2.93 10.55 -1.63
N ALA A 16 3.73 9.82 -0.85
CA ALA A 16 5.06 9.40 -1.30
C ALA A 16 4.99 8.42 -2.48
N SER A 17 3.89 7.67 -2.62
CA SER A 17 3.65 6.76 -3.75
C SER A 17 3.70 7.46 -5.11
N ILE A 18 3.21 8.70 -5.21
CA ILE A 18 3.27 9.50 -6.44
C ILE A 18 4.71 9.93 -6.73
N VAL A 19 5.40 10.43 -5.70
CA VAL A 19 6.81 10.86 -5.82
C VAL A 19 7.69 9.67 -6.23
N THR A 20 7.47 8.49 -5.65
CA THR A 20 8.20 7.27 -6.01
C THR A 20 8.02 6.90 -7.49
N LYS A 21 6.80 6.96 -8.02
CA LYS A 21 6.56 6.71 -9.44
C LYS A 21 7.24 7.74 -10.34
N TYR A 22 7.20 9.01 -9.93
CA TYR A 22 7.91 10.08 -10.63
C TYR A 22 9.41 9.84 -10.68
N LEU A 23 10.02 9.56 -9.54
CA LEU A 23 11.44 9.26 -9.46
C LEU A 23 11.82 8.05 -10.32
N ALA A 24 10.98 7.00 -10.34
CA ALA A 24 11.22 5.80 -11.14
C ALA A 24 11.27 6.10 -12.65
N GLU A 25 10.32 6.89 -13.18
CA GLU A 25 10.34 7.31 -14.59
C GLU A 25 11.53 8.24 -14.93
N HIS A 26 12.13 8.87 -13.92
CA HIS A 26 13.34 9.69 -14.04
C HIS A 26 14.64 8.93 -13.69
N GLY A 27 14.60 7.60 -13.65
CA GLY A 27 15.78 6.74 -13.45
C GLY A 27 16.28 6.66 -12.01
N VAL A 28 15.46 7.05 -11.04
CA VAL A 28 15.78 7.00 -9.61
C VAL A 28 14.89 5.97 -8.93
N ILE A 29 15.49 4.87 -8.47
CA ILE A 29 14.79 3.82 -7.76
C ILE A 29 14.78 4.10 -6.26
N VAL A 30 13.58 4.05 -5.68
CA VAL A 30 13.34 4.17 -4.25
C VAL A 30 13.33 2.79 -3.62
N GLU A 31 14.00 2.63 -2.49
CA GLU A 31 14.12 1.35 -1.78
C GLU A 31 12.85 1.00 -1.00
N LYS A 32 12.28 1.98 -0.30
CA LYS A 32 11.06 1.79 0.49
C LYS A 32 10.15 3.00 0.42
N THR A 33 8.85 2.77 0.23
CA THR A 33 7.85 3.84 0.19
C THR A 33 6.84 3.65 1.32
N GLY A 34 6.70 4.67 2.17
CA GLY A 34 5.65 4.82 3.18
C GLY A 34 4.48 5.65 2.65
N LEU A 35 3.58 6.10 3.54
CA LEU A 35 2.47 6.99 3.15
C LEU A 35 2.96 8.38 2.69
N TYR A 36 3.86 9.00 3.47
CA TYR A 36 4.41 10.34 3.22
C TYR A 36 5.93 10.41 3.36
N SER A 37 6.58 9.25 3.32
CA SER A 37 8.03 9.12 3.37
C SER A 37 8.49 8.12 2.33
N PHE A 38 9.71 8.29 1.85
CA PHE A 38 10.39 7.28 1.04
C PHE A 38 11.86 7.22 1.47
N PHE A 39 12.48 6.07 1.25
CA PHE A 39 13.84 5.77 1.67
C PHE A 39 14.72 5.56 0.44
N ILE A 40 15.89 6.21 0.45
CA ILE A 40 16.94 6.04 -0.56
C ILE A 40 18.19 5.56 0.17
N MET A 41 18.75 4.44 -0.28
CA MET A 41 19.97 3.88 0.29
C MET A 41 21.20 4.44 -0.41
N PHE A 42 22.05 5.13 0.35
CA PHE A 42 23.34 5.64 -0.13
C PHE A 42 24.44 4.60 0.09
N THR A 43 24.75 3.85 -0.97
CA THR A 43 25.87 2.90 -0.97
C THR A 43 27.12 3.52 -1.59
N ILE A 44 28.27 2.83 -1.50
CA ILE A 44 29.55 3.29 -2.06
C ILE A 44 29.49 3.58 -3.57
N GLY A 45 28.52 3.00 -4.29
CA GLY A 45 28.32 3.19 -5.72
C GLY A 45 27.57 4.48 -6.09
N ILE A 46 27.05 5.22 -5.10
CA ILE A 46 26.33 6.47 -5.36
C ILE A 46 27.31 7.62 -5.51
N THR A 47 27.47 8.09 -6.75
CA THR A 47 28.34 9.21 -7.11
C THR A 47 27.62 10.55 -6.96
N LYS A 48 28.38 11.66 -6.95
CA LYS A 48 27.84 13.03 -7.01
C LYS A 48 26.88 13.24 -8.20
N GLY A 49 27.16 12.58 -9.33
CA GLY A 49 26.29 12.64 -10.51
C GLY A 49 24.89 12.07 -10.22
N ARG A 50 24.81 10.89 -9.62
CA ARG A 50 23.52 10.26 -9.26
C ARG A 50 22.75 11.06 -8.22
N TRP A 51 23.44 11.64 -7.24
CA TRP A 51 22.83 12.54 -6.26
C TRP A 51 22.22 13.79 -6.93
N ASN A 52 22.95 14.41 -7.87
CA ASN A 52 22.44 15.57 -8.59
C ASN A 52 21.21 15.22 -9.43
N THR A 53 21.18 14.05 -10.07
CA THR A 53 19.98 13.57 -10.79
C THR A 53 18.75 13.49 -9.87
N LEU A 54 18.90 12.92 -8.67
CA LEU A 54 17.82 12.88 -7.68
C LEU A 54 17.34 14.29 -7.29
N LEU A 55 18.26 15.20 -6.97
CA LEU A 55 17.91 16.55 -6.57
C LEU A 55 17.18 17.30 -7.69
N THR A 56 17.66 17.20 -8.93
CA THR A 56 17.01 17.78 -10.11
C THR A 56 15.61 17.20 -10.32
N ALA A 57 15.44 15.89 -10.20
CA ALA A 57 14.13 15.26 -10.33
C ALA A 57 13.14 15.75 -9.26
N LEU A 58 13.59 15.90 -8.00
CA LEU A 58 12.74 16.43 -6.94
C LEU A 58 12.35 17.91 -7.16
N GLN A 59 13.25 18.72 -7.70
CA GLN A 59 12.95 20.11 -8.06
C GLN A 59 11.96 20.17 -9.22
N GLN A 60 12.16 19.36 -10.26
CA GLN A 60 11.24 19.28 -11.39
C GLN A 60 9.85 18.78 -10.96
N PHE A 61 9.79 17.78 -10.08
CA PHE A 61 8.53 17.31 -9.49
C PHE A 61 7.78 18.45 -8.80
N LYS A 62 8.50 19.27 -8.02
CA LYS A 62 7.90 20.42 -7.35
C LYS A 62 7.34 21.43 -8.35
N ASP A 63 8.10 21.76 -9.39
CA ASP A 63 7.65 22.70 -10.43
C ASP A 63 6.42 22.18 -11.19
N ASP A 64 6.40 20.88 -11.51
CA ASP A 64 5.29 20.22 -12.18
C ASP A 64 4.04 20.18 -11.29
N TYR A 65 4.25 19.95 -9.98
CA TYR A 65 3.18 19.98 -8.97
C TYR A 65 2.60 21.39 -8.82
N ASP A 66 3.46 22.40 -8.66
CA ASP A 66 3.03 23.79 -8.46
C ASP A 66 2.27 24.32 -9.69
N LYS A 67 2.63 23.88 -10.90
CA LYS A 67 1.93 24.21 -12.16
C LYS A 67 0.73 23.30 -12.46
N ASN A 68 0.49 22.30 -11.61
CA ASN A 68 -0.51 21.25 -11.80
C ASN A 68 -0.45 20.63 -13.21
N GLN A 69 0.76 20.27 -13.66
CA GLN A 69 0.97 19.69 -14.99
C GLN A 69 0.14 18.40 -15.16
N PRO A 70 -0.39 18.13 -16.36
CA PRO A 70 -1.19 16.94 -16.60
C PRO A 70 -0.34 15.67 -16.50
N MET A 71 -0.92 14.61 -15.95
CA MET A 71 -0.22 13.36 -15.66
C MET A 71 0.39 12.71 -16.90
N TRP A 72 -0.22 12.83 -18.09
CA TRP A 72 0.37 12.28 -19.32
C TRP A 72 1.74 12.89 -19.66
N ARG A 73 1.98 14.13 -19.22
CA ARG A 73 3.25 14.84 -19.41
C ARG A 73 4.27 14.49 -18.32
N VAL A 74 3.77 14.31 -17.11
CA VAL A 74 4.57 14.11 -15.89
C VAL A 74 4.99 12.64 -15.74
N LEU A 75 4.06 11.71 -15.92
CA LEU A 75 4.22 10.26 -15.82
C LEU A 75 3.63 9.56 -17.08
N PRO A 76 4.25 9.71 -18.26
CA PRO A 76 3.75 9.11 -19.50
C PRO A 76 3.66 7.58 -19.43
N GLU A 77 4.63 6.89 -18.81
CA GLU A 77 4.62 5.42 -18.76
C GLU A 77 3.52 4.90 -17.84
N PHE A 78 3.31 5.58 -16.70
CA PHE A 78 2.18 5.30 -15.82
C PHE A 78 0.84 5.50 -16.53
N CYS A 79 0.67 6.61 -17.25
CA CYS A 79 -0.56 6.90 -17.97
C CYS A 79 -0.84 5.91 -19.10
N ALA A 80 0.20 5.43 -19.80
CA ALA A 80 0.04 4.38 -20.81
C ALA A 80 -0.56 3.08 -20.23
N LYS A 81 -0.21 2.74 -18.98
CA LYS A 81 -0.77 1.59 -18.25
C LYS A 81 -2.11 1.91 -17.59
N GLN A 82 -2.33 3.17 -17.22
CA GLN A 82 -3.51 3.64 -16.51
C GLN A 82 -4.11 4.89 -17.20
N PRO A 83 -4.75 4.75 -18.38
CA PRO A 83 -5.19 5.89 -19.20
C PRO A 83 -6.17 6.84 -18.51
N ARG A 84 -6.88 6.35 -17.48
CA ARG A 84 -7.83 7.16 -16.70
C ARG A 84 -7.19 8.40 -16.04
N TYR A 85 -5.88 8.37 -15.80
CA TYR A 85 -5.19 9.49 -15.15
C TYR A 85 -4.65 10.53 -16.11
N GLU A 86 -4.61 10.27 -17.43
CA GLU A 86 -3.96 11.14 -18.42
C GLU A 86 -4.30 12.61 -18.25
N ARG A 87 -5.60 12.92 -18.09
CA ARG A 87 -6.13 14.28 -18.02
C ARG A 87 -6.15 14.88 -16.60
N VAL A 88 -5.76 14.10 -15.59
CA VAL A 88 -5.70 14.58 -14.21
C VAL A 88 -4.43 15.41 -14.03
N GLY A 89 -4.51 16.51 -13.29
CA GLY A 89 -3.32 17.28 -12.90
C GLY A 89 -2.54 16.59 -11.78
N LEU A 90 -1.21 16.75 -11.75
CA LEU A 90 -0.36 16.13 -10.73
C LEU A 90 -0.76 16.54 -9.30
N ALA A 91 -1.08 17.82 -9.07
CA ALA A 91 -1.51 18.28 -7.76
C ALA A 91 -2.91 17.75 -7.40
N ASP A 92 -3.81 17.65 -8.38
CA ASP A 92 -5.15 17.10 -8.19
C ASP A 92 -5.11 15.61 -7.82
N LEU A 93 -4.23 14.83 -8.46
CA LEU A 93 -4.06 13.42 -8.12
C LEU A 93 -3.47 13.26 -6.72
N CYS A 94 -2.46 14.07 -6.37
CA CYS A 94 -1.91 14.11 -5.01
C CYS A 94 -3.01 14.37 -3.97
N GLN A 95 -3.88 15.35 -4.24
CA GLN A 95 -4.97 15.70 -3.34
C GLN A 95 -6.01 14.57 -3.24
N GLN A 96 -6.39 13.93 -4.35
CA GLN A 96 -7.33 12.82 -4.34
C GLN A 96 -6.85 11.64 -3.47
N LEU A 97 -5.58 11.24 -3.61
CA LEU A 97 -5.01 10.18 -2.77
C LEU A 97 -4.90 10.62 -1.30
N HIS A 98 -4.49 11.87 -1.06
CA HIS A 98 -4.41 12.43 0.29
C HIS A 98 -5.77 12.44 1.00
N ASP A 99 -6.83 12.86 0.31
CA ASP A 99 -8.20 12.91 0.84
C ASP A 99 -8.70 11.51 1.18
N MET A 100 -8.37 10.50 0.37
CA MET A 100 -8.70 9.11 0.65
C MET A 100 -7.96 8.58 1.89
N TYR A 101 -6.67 8.90 2.05
CA TYR A 101 -5.92 8.55 3.26
C TYR A 101 -6.51 9.21 4.51
N LYS A 102 -6.89 10.48 4.40
CA LYS A 102 -7.47 11.26 5.48
C LYS A 102 -8.87 10.79 5.87
N ALA A 103 -9.73 10.51 4.89
CA ALA A 103 -11.12 10.07 5.13
C ALA A 103 -11.21 8.74 5.89
N ASN A 104 -10.18 7.90 5.76
CA ASN A 104 -10.12 6.59 6.42
C ASN A 104 -9.11 6.54 7.57
N ASP A 105 -8.51 7.67 7.93
CA ASP A 105 -7.53 7.80 9.00
C ASP A 105 -6.46 6.70 8.99
N ILE A 106 -5.90 6.46 7.80
CA ILE A 106 -5.07 5.28 7.55
C ILE A 106 -3.81 5.27 8.43
N ALA A 107 -3.32 6.45 8.85
CA ALA A 107 -2.19 6.57 9.75
C ALA A 107 -2.51 5.94 11.11
N ARG A 108 -3.65 6.31 11.71
CA ARG A 108 -4.10 5.72 12.98
C ARG A 108 -4.50 4.26 12.83
N LEU A 109 -5.23 3.90 11.78
CA LEU A 109 -5.64 2.52 11.52
C LEU A 109 -4.42 1.58 11.42
N THR A 110 -3.37 2.00 10.73
CA THR A 110 -2.13 1.21 10.62
C THR A 110 -1.48 1.01 11.99
N THR A 111 -1.44 2.05 12.84
CA THR A 111 -0.90 1.93 14.20
C THR A 111 -1.76 1.05 15.10
N GLU A 112 -3.07 1.27 15.13
CA GLU A 112 -4.01 0.49 15.94
C GLU A 112 -3.99 -0.99 15.55
N MET A 113 -3.85 -1.29 14.26
CA MET A 113 -3.72 -2.64 13.74
C MET A 113 -2.51 -3.38 14.35
N TYR A 114 -1.33 -2.76 14.39
CA TYR A 114 -0.12 -3.36 14.98
C TYR A 114 -0.12 -3.40 16.52
N LEU A 115 -0.90 -2.53 17.17
CA LEU A 115 -1.05 -2.52 18.63
C LEU A 115 -2.23 -3.39 19.11
N SER A 116 -3.07 -3.88 18.20
CA SER A 116 -4.20 -4.72 18.54
C SER A 116 -3.73 -6.07 19.09
N ASN A 117 -4.56 -6.69 19.93
CA ASN A 117 -4.20 -7.96 20.55
C ASN A 117 -4.28 -9.10 19.53
N MET A 118 -3.20 -9.87 19.39
CA MET A 118 -3.16 -11.07 18.55
C MET A 118 -3.48 -12.31 19.36
N ASN A 119 -4.38 -13.14 18.84
CA ASN A 119 -4.80 -14.37 19.48
C ASN A 119 -4.19 -15.58 18.75
N PRO A 120 -3.12 -16.20 19.31
CA PRO A 120 -2.55 -17.43 18.77
C PRO A 120 -3.46 -18.61 19.10
N ALA A 121 -4.23 -19.08 18.11
CA ALA A 121 -5.16 -20.19 18.29
C ALA A 121 -4.50 -21.58 18.13
N MET A 122 -3.40 -21.65 17.38
CA MET A 122 -2.61 -22.87 17.20
C MET A 122 -1.16 -22.56 16.85
N LYS A 123 -0.30 -23.59 16.84
CA LYS A 123 1.12 -23.41 16.52
C LYS A 123 1.29 -23.04 15.04
N PRO A 124 2.23 -22.13 14.70
CA PRO A 124 2.49 -21.79 13.30
C PRO A 124 2.83 -22.99 12.40
N ALA A 125 3.55 -23.99 12.93
CA ALA A 125 3.86 -25.21 12.20
C ALA A 125 2.61 -26.04 11.85
N GLU A 126 1.61 -26.07 12.73
CA GLU A 126 0.36 -26.79 12.50
C GLU A 126 -0.48 -26.06 11.44
N ALA A 127 -0.63 -24.74 11.57
CA ALA A 127 -1.33 -23.90 10.60
C ALA A 127 -0.68 -23.97 9.21
N PHE A 128 0.65 -23.93 9.14
CA PHE A 128 1.39 -24.11 7.90
C PHE A 128 1.20 -25.53 7.33
N GLY A 129 1.06 -26.55 8.18
CA GLY A 129 0.72 -27.91 7.76
C GLY A 129 -0.57 -28.00 6.94
N TYR A 130 -1.61 -27.23 7.31
CA TYR A 130 -2.84 -27.14 6.51
C TYR A 130 -2.57 -26.60 5.10
N LEU A 131 -1.74 -25.54 4.99
CA LEU A 131 -1.34 -24.99 3.69
C LEU A 131 -0.55 -26.01 2.86
N ALA A 132 0.47 -26.64 3.46
CA ALA A 132 1.33 -27.62 2.80
C ALA A 132 0.55 -28.83 2.26
N HIS A 133 -0.49 -29.26 2.99
CA HIS A 133 -1.36 -30.36 2.58
C HIS A 133 -2.57 -29.92 1.74
N ARG A 134 -2.64 -28.64 1.33
CA ARG A 134 -3.77 -28.06 0.58
C ARG A 134 -5.12 -28.26 1.26
N LYS A 135 -5.13 -28.25 2.59
CA LYS A 135 -6.32 -28.35 3.44
C LYS A 135 -6.71 -26.98 3.96
N THR A 136 -6.79 -25.98 3.07
CA THR A 136 -7.17 -24.61 3.42
C THR A 136 -8.57 -24.30 2.92
N GLN A 137 -9.22 -23.36 3.59
CA GLN A 137 -10.47 -22.77 3.13
C GLN A 137 -10.19 -21.33 2.70
N ARG A 138 -10.54 -21.01 1.46
CA ARG A 138 -10.51 -19.63 0.96
C ARG A 138 -11.69 -18.85 1.55
N VAL A 139 -11.40 -17.78 2.28
CA VAL A 139 -12.41 -16.98 2.97
C VAL A 139 -12.37 -15.53 2.50
N PRO A 140 -13.50 -14.92 2.10
CA PRO A 140 -13.54 -13.51 1.69
C PRO A 140 -13.31 -12.58 2.89
N ILE A 141 -12.78 -11.38 2.65
CA ILE A 141 -12.43 -10.40 3.70
C ILE A 141 -13.55 -10.23 4.75
N ASP A 142 -14.80 -10.12 4.30
CA ASP A 142 -15.94 -9.81 5.17
C ASP A 142 -16.36 -11.00 6.08
N GLN A 143 -15.77 -12.18 5.89
CA GLN A 143 -16.02 -13.40 6.68
C GLN A 143 -14.79 -13.86 7.48
N LEU A 144 -13.75 -13.02 7.56
CA LEU A 144 -12.50 -13.40 8.23
C LEU A 144 -12.58 -13.37 9.75
N GLU A 145 -13.57 -12.73 10.37
CA GLU A 145 -13.58 -12.54 11.83
C GLU A 145 -13.48 -13.87 12.59
N GLY A 146 -12.46 -13.99 13.44
CA GLY A 146 -12.20 -15.20 14.22
C GLY A 146 -11.58 -16.37 13.44
N ARG A 147 -11.44 -16.28 12.11
CA ARG A 147 -10.77 -17.30 11.29
C ARG A 147 -9.27 -17.34 11.60
N ILE A 148 -8.65 -18.50 11.41
CA ILE A 148 -7.23 -18.72 11.67
C ILE A 148 -6.49 -18.68 10.33
N THR A 149 -5.51 -17.79 10.18
CA THR A 149 -4.71 -17.72 8.95
C THR A 149 -3.77 -18.92 8.81
N THR A 150 -3.59 -19.44 7.60
CA THR A 150 -2.56 -20.46 7.30
C THR A 150 -1.27 -19.89 6.74
N SER A 151 -1.27 -18.60 6.43
CA SER A 151 -0.16 -17.90 5.77
C SER A 151 0.18 -16.62 6.51
N LEU A 152 1.37 -16.09 6.26
CA LEU A 152 1.72 -14.75 6.72
C LEU A 152 0.84 -13.73 6.00
N LEU A 153 0.28 -12.79 6.76
CA LEU A 153 -0.33 -11.60 6.20
C LEU A 153 0.62 -10.44 6.42
N THR A 154 1.16 -9.85 5.35
CA THR A 154 2.19 -8.81 5.44
C THR A 154 1.83 -7.63 4.55
N PRO A 155 1.22 -6.58 5.11
CA PRO A 155 0.94 -5.35 4.37
C PRO A 155 2.20 -4.53 4.11
N TYR A 156 2.24 -3.85 2.98
CA TYR A 156 3.28 -2.92 2.60
C TYR A 156 2.71 -1.54 2.21
N PRO A 157 3.18 -0.44 2.84
CA PRO A 157 4.09 -0.38 4.01
C PRO A 157 3.40 -0.84 5.31
N PRO A 158 4.14 -1.29 6.35
CA PRO A 158 5.60 -1.24 6.50
C PRO A 158 6.37 -2.48 6.03
N GLY A 159 5.71 -3.54 5.56
CA GLY A 159 6.36 -4.79 5.17
C GLY A 159 6.74 -5.68 6.35
N ILE A 160 6.05 -5.52 7.49
CA ILE A 160 6.25 -6.32 8.70
C ILE A 160 5.06 -7.29 8.81
N PRO A 161 5.28 -8.59 9.06
CA PRO A 161 4.19 -9.54 9.25
C PRO A 161 3.19 -9.02 10.28
N LEU A 162 1.94 -8.90 9.85
CA LEU A 162 0.81 -8.49 10.69
C LEU A 162 0.16 -9.69 11.37
N LEU A 163 -0.03 -10.78 10.62
CA LEU A 163 -0.46 -12.07 11.17
C LEU A 163 0.52 -13.16 10.82
N ILE A 164 0.77 -14.02 11.79
CA ILE A 164 1.53 -15.25 11.67
C ILE A 164 0.56 -16.43 11.51
N PRO A 165 0.92 -17.47 10.73
CA PRO A 165 0.12 -18.70 10.67
C PRO A 165 -0.30 -19.18 12.06
N GLY A 166 -1.58 -19.49 12.23
CA GLY A 166 -2.15 -19.94 13.50
C GLY A 166 -2.78 -18.84 14.36
N GLU A 167 -2.62 -17.57 13.99
CA GLU A 167 -3.30 -16.44 14.63
C GLU A 167 -4.68 -16.16 14.05
N ARG A 168 -5.57 -15.59 14.87
CA ARG A 168 -6.93 -15.22 14.47
C ARG A 168 -7.03 -13.79 13.95
N PHE A 169 -7.84 -13.62 12.91
CA PHE A 169 -8.27 -12.30 12.45
C PHE A 169 -9.16 -11.61 13.48
N ASN A 170 -8.86 -10.34 13.71
CA ASN A 170 -9.67 -9.43 14.53
C ASN A 170 -10.33 -8.34 13.66
N LYS A 171 -11.25 -7.58 14.25
CA LYS A 171 -12.00 -6.53 13.55
C LYS A 171 -11.11 -5.44 12.94
N THR A 172 -10.06 -5.03 13.64
CA THR A 172 -9.16 -3.96 13.20
C THR A 172 -8.39 -4.35 11.93
N ILE A 173 -7.90 -5.60 11.88
CA ILE A 173 -7.25 -6.15 10.68
C ILE A 173 -8.23 -6.21 9.51
N ILE A 174 -9.47 -6.65 9.77
CA ILE A 174 -10.50 -6.73 8.72
C ILE A 174 -10.85 -5.33 8.19
N GLN A 175 -10.98 -4.33 9.06
CA GLN A 175 -11.21 -2.93 8.66
C GLN A 175 -10.08 -2.41 7.76
N TYR A 176 -8.82 -2.73 8.09
CA TYR A 176 -7.69 -2.40 7.23
C TYR A 176 -7.75 -3.09 5.86
N LEU A 177 -8.07 -4.38 5.81
CA LEU A 177 -8.21 -5.12 4.55
C LEU A 177 -9.37 -4.58 3.70
N GLN A 178 -10.48 -4.19 4.32
CA GLN A 178 -11.61 -3.56 3.64
C GLN A 178 -11.23 -2.20 3.04
N PHE A 179 -10.45 -1.40 3.78
CA PHE A 179 -9.87 -0.16 3.28
C PHE A 179 -8.97 -0.44 2.06
N ALA A 180 -8.05 -1.40 2.16
CA ALA A 180 -7.13 -1.73 1.08
C ALA A 180 -7.88 -2.17 -0.20
N ARG A 181 -8.90 -3.03 -0.05
CA ARG A 181 -9.79 -3.43 -1.16
C ARG A 181 -10.42 -2.21 -1.84
N ARG A 182 -10.97 -1.27 -1.05
CA ARG A 182 -11.60 -0.06 -1.57
C ARG A 182 -10.58 0.84 -2.28
N PHE A 183 -9.43 1.04 -1.66
CA PHE A 183 -8.37 1.87 -2.21
C PHE A 183 -7.85 1.35 -3.55
N ASN A 184 -7.61 0.04 -3.65
CA ASN A 184 -7.15 -0.61 -4.88
C ASN A 184 -8.17 -0.45 -6.02
N ALA A 185 -9.47 -0.53 -5.72
CA ALA A 185 -10.52 -0.32 -6.70
C ALA A 185 -10.62 1.14 -7.18
N GLU A 186 -10.48 2.11 -6.27
CA GLU A 186 -10.59 3.53 -6.59
C GLU A 186 -9.34 4.06 -7.32
N PHE A 187 -8.15 3.58 -6.93
CA PHE A 187 -6.83 4.08 -7.36
C PHE A 187 -5.95 2.97 -7.97
N PRO A 188 -6.34 2.36 -9.11
CA PRO A 188 -5.50 1.39 -9.81
C PRO A 188 -4.16 2.01 -10.19
N GLY A 189 -3.09 1.22 -10.11
CA GLY A 189 -1.72 1.65 -10.20
C GLY A 189 -1.12 2.14 -8.88
N PHE A 190 -1.90 2.40 -7.83
CA PHE A 190 -1.42 2.79 -6.49
C PHE A 190 -1.76 1.76 -5.42
N GLU A 191 -2.00 0.52 -5.81
CA GLU A 191 -2.50 -0.53 -4.95
C GLU A 191 -1.64 -0.74 -3.69
N ALA A 192 -2.31 -1.01 -2.57
CA ALA A 192 -1.65 -1.54 -1.39
C ALA A 192 -1.23 -2.99 -1.65
N ASP A 193 0.06 -3.26 -1.52
CA ASP A 193 0.61 -4.60 -1.65
C ASP A 193 0.49 -5.32 -0.31
N ILE A 194 -0.28 -6.41 -0.28
CA ILE A 194 -0.54 -7.18 0.94
C ILE A 194 -0.26 -8.64 0.65
N HIS A 195 0.91 -9.12 1.06
CA HIS A 195 1.24 -10.53 0.92
C HIS A 195 0.32 -11.38 1.80
N GLY A 196 -0.15 -12.50 1.26
CA GLY A 196 -1.14 -13.37 1.91
C GLY A 196 -2.59 -13.03 1.58
N LEU A 197 -2.83 -11.90 0.92
CA LEU A 197 -4.12 -11.58 0.31
C LEU A 197 -4.15 -12.12 -1.12
N VAL A 198 -5.16 -12.93 -1.44
CA VAL A 198 -5.35 -13.53 -2.77
C VAL A 198 -6.39 -12.75 -3.54
N GLU A 199 -6.00 -12.23 -4.68
CA GLU A 199 -6.89 -11.59 -5.64
C GLU A 199 -7.51 -12.63 -6.59
N GLN A 200 -8.82 -12.58 -6.77
CA GLN A 200 -9.53 -13.46 -7.69
C GLN A 200 -10.67 -12.71 -8.39
N GLN A 201 -10.86 -12.97 -9.68
CA GLN A 201 -11.98 -12.42 -10.43
C GLN A 201 -13.23 -13.29 -10.21
N VAL A 202 -14.29 -12.69 -9.66
CA VAL A 202 -15.59 -13.31 -9.41
C VAL A 202 -16.65 -12.43 -10.07
N ASP A 203 -17.43 -12.99 -10.99
CA ASP A 203 -18.48 -12.28 -11.73
C ASP A 203 -18.02 -10.94 -12.36
N GLY A 204 -16.79 -10.94 -12.89
CA GLY A 204 -16.17 -9.77 -13.52
C GLY A 204 -15.67 -8.70 -12.55
N LYS A 205 -15.81 -8.91 -11.23
CA LYS A 205 -15.27 -8.04 -10.18
C LYS A 205 -14.06 -8.68 -9.53
N ILE A 206 -13.13 -7.82 -9.09
CA ILE A 206 -11.98 -8.24 -8.30
C ILE A 206 -12.45 -8.42 -6.85
N GLU A 207 -12.31 -9.63 -6.33
CA GLU A 207 -12.54 -9.96 -4.93
C GLU A 207 -11.25 -10.44 -4.26
N TYR A 208 -11.15 -10.21 -2.96
CA TYR A 208 -9.97 -10.51 -2.16
C TYR A 208 -10.29 -11.54 -1.08
N PHE A 209 -9.41 -12.51 -0.94
CA PHE A 209 -9.56 -13.65 -0.04
C PHE A 209 -8.30 -13.91 0.75
N VAL A 210 -8.42 -14.65 1.85
CA VAL A 210 -7.28 -15.23 2.57
C VAL A 210 -7.51 -16.71 2.79
N ASP A 211 -6.44 -17.50 2.64
CA ASP A 211 -6.47 -18.93 2.94
C ASP A 211 -6.38 -19.14 4.46
N CYS A 212 -7.42 -19.76 5.01
CA CYS A 212 -7.60 -20.00 6.43
C CYS A 212 -7.68 -21.50 6.74
N VAL A 213 -7.50 -21.84 8.02
CA VAL A 213 -7.81 -23.19 8.51
C VAL A 213 -9.31 -23.44 8.31
N PRO A 214 -9.72 -24.63 7.82
CA PRO A 214 -11.12 -25.00 7.71
C PRO A 214 -11.84 -24.89 9.07
N ALA A 215 -13.11 -24.49 9.04
CA ALA A 215 -13.93 -24.35 10.24
C ALA A 215 -14.25 -25.70 10.89
#